data_AF-A0A497L5T1-F1
#
_entry.id   AF-A0A497L5T1-F1
#
_cell.length_a   1.000
_cell.length_b   1.000
_cell.length_c   1.000
_cell.angle_alpha   90.00
_cell.angle_beta   90.00
_cell.angle_gamma   90.00
#
_symmetry.space_group_name_H-M   'P 1'
#
loop_
_entity.id
_entity.type
_entity.pdbx_description
1 polymer ?
#
loop_
_entity_poly.entity_id
_entity_poly.type
_entity_poly.pdbx_seq_one_letter_code
_entity_poly.pdbx_strand_id
1 'polypeptide(L)'
;MQIRNERQLLDNAPSEVLRRLRRDALDILKSAVDAVDPKRAILRRLELRDGRLRFDGVELDLDGFSRVLVVGGGKAGGAMAEAVEELLGDRISGGVVNVLRGTEGRHRLRRIELVGASHPIPD
;
A
#
# COMPACT_ATOMS: atom_id res chain seq x y z
N MET A 1 -5.38 -6.45 7.30
CA MET A 1 -6.85 -6.17 7.18
C MET A 1 -7.59 -6.58 8.46
N GLN A 2 -8.72 -5.96 8.81
CA GLN A 2 -9.59 -6.43 9.90
C GLN A 2 -10.92 -6.97 9.36
N ILE A 3 -11.23 -8.23 9.65
CA ILE A 3 -12.55 -8.83 9.34
C ILE A 3 -13.53 -8.40 10.44
N ARG A 4 -14.42 -7.46 10.11
CA ARG A 4 -15.26 -6.76 11.11
C ARG A 4 -16.18 -7.69 11.91
N ASN A 5 -16.66 -8.76 11.30
CA ASN A 5 -17.59 -9.72 11.88
C ASN A 5 -16.92 -11.06 12.23
N GLU A 6 -15.60 -11.09 12.42
CA GLU A 6 -14.84 -12.31 12.70
C GLU A 6 -15.44 -13.15 13.84
N ARG A 7 -15.77 -12.49 14.96
CA ARG A 7 -16.38 -13.16 16.11
C ARG A 7 -17.71 -13.83 15.74
N GLN A 8 -18.58 -13.14 15.00
CA GLN A 8 -19.85 -13.69 14.55
C GLN A 8 -19.64 -14.90 13.63
N LEU A 9 -18.63 -14.85 12.75
CA LEU A 9 -18.26 -15.96 11.88
C LEU A 9 -17.80 -17.18 12.68
N LEU A 10 -17.04 -16.99 13.76
CA LEU A 10 -16.62 -18.08 14.64
C LEU A 10 -17.77 -18.62 15.50
N ASP A 11 -18.63 -17.75 16.02
CA ASP A 11 -19.71 -18.10 16.94
C ASP A 11 -20.90 -18.77 16.24
N ASN A 12 -21.10 -18.56 14.94
CA ASN A 12 -22.12 -19.24 14.15
C ASN A 12 -21.75 -20.71 13.78
N ALA A 13 -20.78 -21.33 14.45
CA ALA A 13 -20.33 -22.69 14.16
C ALA A 13 -21.10 -23.70 15.04
N PRO A 14 -21.77 -24.72 14.46
CA PRO A 14 -22.61 -25.66 15.24
C PRO A 14 -21.79 -26.75 15.96
N SER A 15 -20.47 -26.80 15.76
CA SER A 15 -19.56 -27.72 16.45
C SER A 15 -18.17 -27.11 16.58
N GLU A 16 -17.38 -27.62 17.54
CA GLU A 16 -15.99 -27.17 17.75
C GLU A 16 -15.10 -27.46 16.54
N VAL A 17 -15.33 -28.58 15.85
CA VAL A 17 -14.62 -28.91 14.61
C VAL A 17 -14.86 -27.85 13.54
N LEU A 18 -16.11 -27.43 13.33
CA LEU A 18 -16.43 -26.38 12.35
C LEU A 18 -15.93 -25.01 12.82
N ARG A 19 -15.91 -24.73 14.12
CA ARG A 19 -15.32 -23.50 14.67
C ARG A 19 -13.83 -23.41 14.35
N ARG A 20 -13.09 -24.52 14.48
CA ARG A 20 -11.66 -24.59 14.11
C ARG A 20 -11.45 -24.39 12.62
N LEU A 21 -12.21 -25.09 11.77
CA LEU A 21 -12.09 -24.93 10.30
C LEU A 21 -12.40 -23.50 9.84
N ARG A 22 -13.36 -22.82 10.48
CA ARG A 22 -13.62 -21.40 10.21
C ARG A 22 -12.46 -20.51 10.63
N ARG A 23 -11.82 -20.77 11.77
CA ARG A 23 -10.61 -20.05 12.19
C ARG A 23 -9.50 -20.23 11.16
N ASP A 24 -9.23 -21.47 10.74
CA ASP A 24 -8.20 -21.76 9.73
C ASP A 24 -8.48 -21.00 8.42
N ALA A 25 -9.74 -20.99 7.95
CA ALA A 25 -10.14 -20.24 6.76
C ALA A 25 -9.96 -18.72 6.90
N LEU A 26 -10.28 -18.16 8.07
CA LEU A 26 -10.09 -16.74 8.37
C LEU A 26 -8.61 -16.37 8.40
N ASP A 27 -7.75 -17.23 8.96
CA ASP A 27 -6.31 -16.99 9.05
C ASP A 27 -5.65 -17.10 7.67
N ILE A 28 -6.07 -18.05 6.84
CA ILE A 28 -5.67 -18.12 5.42
C ILE A 28 -6.06 -16.85 4.68
N LEU A 29 -7.32 -16.40 4.82
CA LEU A 29 -7.81 -15.19 4.15
C LEU A 29 -7.03 -13.93 4.59
N LYS A 30 -6.82 -13.76 5.90
CA LYS A 30 -6.04 -12.64 6.45
C LYS A 30 -4.63 -12.65 5.88
N SER A 31 -3.98 -13.81 5.88
CA SER A 31 -2.62 -13.96 5.34
C SER A 31 -2.56 -13.62 3.84
N ALA A 32 -3.54 -14.07 3.06
CA ALA A 32 -3.63 -13.77 1.63
C ALA A 32 -3.82 -12.28 1.35
N VAL A 33 -4.70 -11.60 2.10
CA VAL A 33 -4.92 -10.15 1.95
C VAL A 33 -3.70 -9.35 2.41
N ASP A 34 -3.12 -9.72 3.55
CA ASP A 34 -1.92 -9.06 4.08
C ASP A 34 -0.70 -9.25 3.17
N ALA A 35 -0.64 -10.35 2.40
CA ALA A 35 0.39 -10.57 1.41
C ALA A 35 0.31 -9.59 0.23
N VAL A 36 -0.87 -9.07 -0.09
CA VAL A 36 -1.09 -8.10 -1.18
C VAL A 36 -1.31 -6.67 -0.67
N ASP A 37 -0.95 -6.39 0.59
CA ASP A 37 -0.98 -5.03 1.12
C ASP A 37 -0.10 -4.09 0.27
N PRO A 38 -0.64 -2.97 -0.26
CA PRO A 38 0.09 -2.12 -1.19
C PRO A 38 1.36 -1.51 -0.60
N LYS A 39 1.33 -1.12 0.68
CA LYS A 39 2.49 -0.51 1.35
C LYS A 39 3.61 -1.54 1.47
N ARG A 40 3.29 -2.74 1.98
CA ARG A 40 4.24 -3.86 2.08
C ARG A 40 4.73 -4.35 0.73
N ALA A 41 3.91 -4.29 -0.32
CA ALA A 41 4.32 -4.67 -1.67
C ALA A 41 5.45 -3.74 -2.17
N ILE A 42 5.31 -2.42 -1.98
CA ILE A 42 6.36 -1.45 -2.32
C ILE A 42 7.62 -1.69 -1.49
N LEU A 43 7.51 -1.78 -0.17
CA LEU A 43 8.68 -1.94 0.73
C LEU A 43 9.41 -3.28 0.56
N ARG A 44 8.75 -4.30 -0.01
CA ARG A 44 9.42 -5.57 -0.38
C ARG A 44 10.17 -5.49 -1.70
N ARG A 45 9.76 -4.58 -2.59
CA ARG A 45 10.29 -4.48 -3.95
C ARG A 45 11.40 -3.45 -4.07
N LEU A 46 11.26 -2.35 -3.35
CA LEU A 46 12.19 -1.23 -3.36
C LEU A 46 13.09 -1.29 -2.12
N GLU A 47 14.39 -1.12 -2.34
CA GLU A 47 15.38 -0.97 -1.28
C GLU A 47 16.18 0.30 -1.55
N LEU A 48 16.37 1.14 -0.54
CA LEU A 48 17.27 2.29 -0.62
C LEU A 48 18.46 2.05 0.29
N ARG A 49 19.66 1.98 -0.30
CA ARG A 49 20.90 1.74 0.43
C ARG A 49 22.04 2.55 -0.16
N ASP A 50 22.77 3.27 0.70
CA ASP A 50 23.95 4.06 0.30
C ASP A 50 23.68 5.01 -0.88
N GLY A 51 22.50 5.64 -0.88
CA GLY A 51 22.07 6.55 -1.97
C GLY A 51 21.52 5.88 -3.22
N ARG A 52 21.53 4.55 -3.27
CA ARG A 52 21.14 3.77 -4.43
C ARG A 52 19.77 3.13 -4.21
N LEU A 53 18.85 3.40 -5.12
CA LEU A 53 17.54 2.75 -5.16
C LEU A 53 17.65 1.46 -5.98
N ARG A 54 17.24 0.34 -5.39
CA ARG A 54 17.31 -0.99 -5.99
C ARG A 54 15.93 -1.61 -6.11
N PHE A 55 15.65 -2.22 -7.25
CA PHE A 55 14.43 -2.98 -7.54
C PHE A 55 14.62 -3.79 -8.82
N ASP A 56 14.05 -4.99 -8.92
CA ASP A 56 14.04 -5.80 -10.15
C ASP A 56 15.39 -5.99 -10.87
N GLY A 57 16.50 -6.03 -10.11
CA GLY A 57 17.85 -6.12 -10.69
C GLY A 57 18.37 -4.81 -11.28
N VAL A 58 17.58 -3.73 -11.18
CA VAL A 58 17.96 -2.35 -11.48
C VAL A 58 18.54 -1.71 -10.22
N GLU A 59 19.59 -0.92 -10.42
CA GLU A 59 20.18 -0.05 -9.40
C GLU A 59 20.32 1.36 -9.98
N LEU A 60 19.78 2.35 -9.27
CA LEU A 60 19.84 3.75 -9.64
C LEU A 60 20.54 4.54 -8.54
N ASP A 61 21.61 5.23 -8.87
CA ASP A 61 22.27 6.18 -7.97
C ASP A 61 21.46 7.49 -7.93
N LEU A 62 20.74 7.73 -6.83
CA LEU A 62 19.84 8.88 -6.74
C LEU A 62 20.57 10.21 -6.69
N ASP A 63 21.84 10.22 -6.26
CA ASP A 63 22.65 11.44 -6.17
C ASP A 63 23.10 11.91 -7.57
N GLY A 64 22.99 11.05 -8.59
CA GLY A 64 23.20 11.40 -9.99
C GLY A 64 22.03 12.14 -10.65
N PHE A 65 20.89 12.29 -9.96
CA PHE A 65 19.71 12.96 -10.48
C PHE A 65 19.51 14.32 -9.80
N SER A 66 19.19 15.34 -10.59
CA SER A 66 18.86 16.66 -10.04
C SER A 66 17.53 16.69 -9.29
N ARG A 67 16.58 15.83 -9.67
CA ARG A 67 15.25 15.73 -9.06
C ARG A 67 14.72 14.30 -9.07
N VAL A 68 14.04 13.92 -8.00
CA VAL A 68 13.25 12.68 -7.92
C VAL A 68 11.77 13.06 -7.83
N LEU A 69 10.98 12.64 -8.81
CA LEU A 69 9.55 12.93 -8.87
C LEU A 69 8.74 11.65 -8.72
N VAL A 70 7.67 11.69 -7.93
CA VAL A 70 6.75 10.55 -7.76
C VAL A 70 5.45 10.83 -8.48
N VAL A 71 5.10 9.98 -9.43
CA VAL A 71 3.85 10.07 -10.19
C VAL A 71 3.14 8.72 -10.12
N GLY A 72 1.83 8.73 -9.95
CA GLY A 72 1.06 7.49 -9.90
C GLY A 72 -0.44 7.71 -9.91
N GLY A 73 -1.19 6.60 -9.87
CA GLY A 73 -2.64 6.65 -9.83
C GLY A 73 -3.26 5.32 -9.40
N GLY A 74 -4.44 5.40 -8.80
CA GLY A 74 -5.26 4.24 -8.47
C GLY A 74 -5.78 4.25 -7.04
N LYS A 75 -6.73 3.36 -6.74
CA LYS A 75 -7.36 3.25 -5.41
C LYS A 75 -6.38 2.97 -4.27
N ALA A 76 -5.28 2.26 -4.58
CA ALA A 76 -4.20 1.97 -3.65
C ALA A 76 -3.06 3.01 -3.67
N GLY A 77 -3.16 4.03 -4.54
CA GLY A 77 -2.09 4.98 -4.82
C GLY A 77 -1.62 5.71 -3.57
N GLY A 78 -2.52 6.09 -2.66
CA GLY A 78 -2.15 6.75 -1.41
C GLY A 78 -1.24 5.89 -0.51
N ALA A 79 -1.59 4.62 -0.30
CA ALA A 79 -0.78 3.70 0.49
C ALA A 79 0.58 3.38 -0.16
N MET A 80 0.61 3.27 -1.50
CA MET A 80 1.86 3.08 -2.25
C MET A 80 2.75 4.32 -2.18
N ALA A 81 2.17 5.52 -2.31
CA ALA A 81 2.87 6.78 -2.18
C ALA A 81 3.47 6.96 -0.78
N GLU A 82 2.75 6.59 0.28
CA GLU A 82 3.29 6.61 1.65
C GLU A 82 4.51 5.72 1.80
N ALA A 83 4.50 4.51 1.22
CA ALA A 83 5.67 3.64 1.24
C ALA A 83 6.87 4.28 0.54
N VAL A 84 6.64 4.90 -0.63
CA VAL A 84 7.70 5.57 -1.40
C VAL A 84 8.24 6.79 -0.63
N GLU A 85 7.38 7.61 -0.03
CA GLU A 85 7.82 8.78 0.74
C GLU A 85 8.54 8.39 2.04
N GLU A 86 8.11 7.31 2.71
CA GLU A 86 8.81 6.76 3.87
C GLU A 86 10.22 6.25 3.49
N LEU A 87 10.34 5.59 2.33
CA LEU A 87 11.61 5.05 1.85
C LEU A 87 12.58 6.13 1.37
N LEU A 88 12.11 7.07 0.55
CA LEU A 88 12.97 8.06 -0.11
C LEU A 88 13.13 9.36 0.67
N GLY A 89 12.17 9.68 1.56
CA GLY A 89 12.19 10.86 2.41
C GLY A 89 12.49 12.14 1.65
N ASP A 90 13.51 12.86 2.10
CA ASP A 90 13.88 14.19 1.58
C ASP A 90 14.46 14.18 0.16
N ARG A 91 14.77 13.00 -0.40
CA ARG A 91 15.19 12.89 -1.79
C ARG A 91 14.06 13.20 -2.77
N ILE A 92 12.79 13.06 -2.36
CA ILE A 92 11.65 13.40 -3.22
C ILE A 92 11.58 14.92 -3.37
N SER A 93 11.70 15.38 -4.61
CA SER A 93 11.58 16.78 -4.99
C SER A 93 10.13 17.23 -5.13
N GLY A 94 9.20 16.29 -5.30
CA GLY A 94 7.76 16.53 -5.42
C GLY A 94 7.06 15.36 -6.08
N GLY A 95 5.74 15.42 -6.17
CA GLY A 95 4.98 14.38 -6.86
C GLY A 95 3.48 14.59 -6.80
N VAL A 96 2.76 13.84 -7.62
CA VAL A 96 1.30 13.81 -7.64
C VAL A 96 0.80 12.39 -7.86
N VAL A 97 -0.16 11.97 -7.04
CA VAL A 97 -0.79 10.65 -7.15
C VAL A 97 -2.29 10.78 -7.13
N ASN A 98 -2.95 10.30 -8.19
CA ASN A 98 -4.39 10.29 -8.27
C ASN A 98 -4.98 9.13 -7.44
N VAL A 99 -5.91 9.42 -6.55
CA VAL A 99 -6.59 8.43 -5.70
C VAL A 99 -8.09 8.50 -5.88
N LEU A 100 -8.83 7.54 -5.32
CA LEU A 100 -10.28 7.61 -5.34
C LEU A 100 -10.74 8.86 -4.58
N ARG A 101 -11.59 9.69 -5.19
CA ARG A 101 -12.16 10.89 -4.56
C ARG A 101 -12.71 10.58 -3.16
N GLY A 102 -12.37 11.41 -2.18
CA GLY A 102 -12.74 11.24 -0.77
C GLY A 102 -11.85 10.27 0.02
N THR A 103 -10.72 9.84 -0.54
CA THR A 103 -9.73 8.99 0.14
C THR A 103 -8.37 9.65 0.33
N GLU A 104 -8.19 10.88 -0.16
CA GLU A 104 -6.96 11.69 -0.09
C GLU A 104 -6.51 11.84 1.37
N GLY A 105 -7.44 12.15 2.28
CA GLY A 105 -7.15 12.35 3.70
C GLY A 105 -6.85 11.07 4.50
N ARG A 106 -6.89 9.89 3.89
CA ARG A 106 -6.55 8.61 4.56
C ARG A 106 -5.04 8.42 4.73
N HIS A 107 -4.25 9.19 4.00
CA HIS A 107 -2.81 9.09 3.94
C HIS A 107 -2.18 10.45 4.24
N ARG A 108 -1.03 10.47 4.90
CA ARG A 108 -0.35 11.71 5.29
C ARG A 108 1.00 11.79 4.61
N LEU A 109 1.04 12.52 3.50
CA LEU A 109 2.23 12.79 2.70
C LEU A 109 2.64 14.25 2.85
N ARG A 110 3.92 14.53 2.73
CA ARG A 110 4.51 15.87 2.85
C ARG A 110 5.04 16.38 1.53
N ARG A 111 5.50 15.49 0.66
CA ARG A 111 6.19 15.82 -0.61
C ARG A 111 5.39 15.38 -1.82
N ILE A 112 4.50 14.41 -1.66
CA ILE A 112 3.62 13.90 -2.71
C ILE A 112 2.20 14.43 -2.50
N GLU A 113 1.64 15.11 -3.48
CA GLU A 113 0.24 15.55 -3.49
C GLU A 113 -0.69 14.39 -3.84
N LEU A 114 -1.79 14.23 -3.09
CA LEU A 114 -2.86 13.31 -3.44
C LEU A 114 -4.04 14.06 -4.05
N VAL A 115 -4.41 13.69 -5.27
CA VAL A 115 -5.54 14.31 -5.98
C VAL A 115 -6.67 13.30 -6.13
N GLY A 116 -7.86 13.68 -5.68
CA GLY A 116 -9.07 12.88 -5.84
C GLY A 116 -9.59 12.86 -7.26
N ALA A 117 -9.71 11.66 -7.84
CA ALA A 117 -10.29 11.43 -9.15
C ALA A 117 -11.57 10.58 -9.08
N SER A 118 -12.45 10.77 -10.06
CA SER A 118 -13.66 9.97 -10.24
C SER A 118 -13.35 8.55 -10.73
N HIS A 119 -14.21 7.59 -10.37
CA HIS A 119 -14.19 6.21 -10.86
C HIS A 119 -15.57 5.59 -10.61
N PRO A 120 -16.17 4.81 -11.53
CA PRO A 120 -15.54 4.23 -12.73
C PRO A 120 -15.57 5.10 -13.99
N ILE A 121 -16.31 6.21 -14.00
CA ILE A 121 -16.40 7.12 -15.15
C ILE A 121 -15.47 8.31 -14.87
N PRO A 122 -14.56 8.67 -15.80
CA PRO A 122 -13.67 9.82 -15.65
C PRO A 122 -14.45 11.14 -15.75
N ASP A 123 -13.91 12.19 -15.14
CA ASP A 123 -14.41 13.57 -15.13
C ASP A 123 -13.48 14.53 -15.89
#